data_AF-A0A2V9WJK0-F1
#
_entry.id   AF-A0A2V9WJK0-F1
#
_cell.length_a   1.000
_cell.length_b   1.000
_cell.length_c   1.000
_cell.angle_alpha   90.00
_cell.angle_beta   90.00
_cell.angle_gamma   90.00
#
_symmetry.space_group_name_H-M   'P 1'
#
loop_
_entity.id
_entity.type
_entity.pdbx_description
1 polymer ?
#
loop_
_entity_poly.entity_id
_entity_poly.type
_entity_poly.pdbx_seq_one_letter_code
_entity_poly.pdbx_strand_id
1 'polypeptide(L)'
;MALRLLLFSSDENTALVLRQVLEELEFQVDHCSESLDAVEKVTTKNFDVIIVDWADDPEAGFLLKTARELKSTKEFPLGPPPQQL
;
A
#
# COMPACT_ATOMS: atom_id res chain seq x y z
N MET A 1 6.76 17.37 -2.01
CA MET A 1 6.63 16.02 -2.60
C MET A 1 5.45 15.38 -1.87
N ALA A 2 4.34 15.11 -2.55
CA ALA A 2 3.18 14.51 -1.91
C ALA A 2 3.46 13.02 -1.65
N LEU A 3 3.18 12.56 -0.43
CA LEU A 3 3.35 11.16 -0.04
C LEU A 3 2.21 10.33 -0.63
N ARG A 4 2.52 9.15 -1.17
CA ARG A 4 1.50 8.25 -1.74
C ARG A 4 0.97 7.32 -0.67
N LEU A 5 -0.35 7.34 -0.49
CA LEU A 5 -1.04 6.56 0.51
C LEU A 5 -2.06 5.64 -0.15
N LEU A 6 -2.05 4.37 0.24
CA LEU A 6 -3.10 3.42 -0.09
C LEU A 6 -4.03 3.26 1.11
N LEU A 7 -5.34 3.46 0.90
CA LEU A 7 -6.37 3.26 1.90
C LEU A 7 -7.27 2.09 1.46
N PHE A 8 -7.23 0.98 2.19
CA PHE A 8 -8.13 -0.14 2.01
C PHE A 8 -9.23 -0.08 3.07
N SER A 9 -10.48 0.10 2.65
CA SER A 9 -11.65 0.03 3.52
C SER A 9 -12.90 -0.34 2.72
N SER A 10 -13.68 -1.26 3.26
CA SER A 10 -14.98 -1.66 2.70
C SER A 10 -16.08 -0.65 3.03
N ASP A 11 -15.85 0.24 4.01
CA ASP A 11 -16.80 1.27 4.43
C ASP A 11 -16.51 2.61 3.72
N GLU A 12 -17.36 2.95 2.75
CA GLU A 12 -17.17 4.16 1.93
C GLU A 12 -17.25 5.45 2.76
N ASN A 13 -18.02 5.46 3.85
CA ASN A 13 -18.16 6.62 4.73
C ASN A 13 -16.86 6.93 5.46
N THR A 14 -16.25 5.93 6.08
CA THR A 14 -14.96 6.02 6.78
C THR A 14 -13.87 6.37 5.78
N ALA A 15 -13.87 5.75 4.60
CA ALA A 15 -12.94 6.05 3.54
C ALA A 15 -13.00 7.49 3.06
N LEU A 16 -14.20 8.05 2.90
CA LEU A 16 -14.40 9.42 2.46
C LEU A 16 -13.84 10.41 3.47
N VAL A 17 -14.14 10.23 4.76
CA VAL A 17 -13.61 11.09 5.83
C VAL A 17 -12.09 11.02 5.90
N LEU A 18 -11.52 9.81 5.83
CA LEU A 18 -10.06 9.63 5.84
C LEU A 18 -9.41 10.26 4.61
N ARG A 19 -9.97 10.08 3.41
CA ARG A 19 -9.47 10.72 2.19
C ARG A 19 -9.40 12.24 2.34
N GLN A 20 -10.48 12.88 2.79
CA GLN A 20 -10.51 14.34 2.95
C GLN A 20 -9.40 14.82 3.88
N VAL A 21 -9.28 14.24 5.07
CA VAL A 21 -8.26 14.61 6.06
C VAL A 21 -6.85 14.38 5.53
N LEU A 22 -6.63 13.28 4.80
CA LEU A 22 -5.31 12.94 4.26
C LEU A 22 -4.94 13.81 3.06
N GLU A 23 -5.89 14.18 2.21
CA GLU A 23 -5.69 15.12 1.10
C GLU A 23 -5.36 16.54 1.64
N GLU A 24 -5.99 16.96 2.74
CA GLU A 24 -5.64 18.21 3.45
C GLU A 24 -4.20 18.20 4.00
N LEU A 25 -3.69 17.02 4.33
CA LEU A 25 -2.30 16.80 4.78
C LEU A 25 -1.32 16.59 3.60
N GLU A 26 -1.73 16.88 2.37
CA GLU A 26 -0.94 16.75 1.14
C GLU A 26 -0.54 15.31 0.77
N PHE A 27 -1.33 14.31 1.19
CA PHE A 27 -1.19 12.93 0.72
C PHE A 27 -1.97 12.71 -0.57
N GLN A 28 -1.41 11.92 -1.49
CA GLN A 28 -2.13 11.35 -2.61
C GLN A 28 -2.78 10.04 -2.17
N VAL A 29 -4.10 10.07 -1.96
CA VAL A 29 -4.85 8.92 -1.45
C VAL A 29 -5.47 8.12 -2.59
N ASP A 30 -4.96 6.91 -2.80
CA ASP A 30 -5.61 5.86 -3.58
C ASP A 30 -6.47 5.04 -2.61
N HIS A 31 -7.78 4.90 -2.83
CA HIS A 31 -8.57 3.93 -2.04
C HIS A 31 -9.20 2.82 -2.83
N CYS A 32 -9.32 1.69 -2.14
CA CYS A 32 -9.77 0.41 -2.63
C CYS A 32 -10.75 -0.18 -1.61
N SER A 33 -11.89 -0.63 -2.10
CA SER A 33 -12.87 -1.39 -1.31
C SER A 33 -12.72 -2.89 -1.50
N GLU A 34 -12.01 -3.31 -2.56
CA GLU A 34 -11.75 -4.71 -2.88
C GLU A 34 -10.30 -5.07 -2.61
N SER A 35 -10.09 -6.22 -1.96
CA SER A 35 -8.76 -6.66 -1.53
C SER A 35 -7.84 -7.00 -2.69
N LEU A 36 -8.38 -7.59 -3.76
CA LEU A 36 -7.64 -7.87 -4.99
C LEU A 36 -7.10 -6.60 -5.65
N ASP A 37 -7.92 -5.55 -5.75
CA ASP A 37 -7.50 -4.25 -6.30
C ASP A 37 -6.40 -3.62 -5.43
N ALA A 38 -6.53 -3.72 -4.09
CA ALA A 38 -5.51 -3.25 -3.17
C ALA A 38 -4.18 -4.01 -3.33
N VAL A 39 -4.23 -5.34 -3.49
CA VAL A 39 -3.05 -6.19 -3.73
C VAL A 39 -2.38 -5.85 -5.06
N GLU A 40 -3.16 -5.68 -6.12
CA GLU A 40 -2.65 -5.25 -7.43
C GLU A 40 -1.99 -3.86 -7.33
N LYS A 41 -2.58 -2.93 -6.59
CA LYS A 41 -1.98 -1.61 -6.40
C LYS A 41 -0.68 -1.66 -5.60
N VAL A 42 -0.60 -2.39 -4.48
CA VAL A 42 0.67 -2.47 -3.71
C VAL A 42 1.79 -3.17 -4.48
N THR A 43 1.45 -4.07 -5.41
CA THR A 43 2.43 -4.76 -6.26
C THR A 43 2.89 -3.89 -7.44
N THR A 44 2.00 -3.10 -8.04
CA THR A 44 2.30 -2.27 -9.22
C THR A 44 2.83 -0.88 -8.87
N LYS A 45 2.37 -0.29 -7.76
CA LYS A 45 2.74 1.06 -7.33
C LYS A 45 3.55 1.03 -6.02
N ASN A 46 4.37 2.06 -5.84
CA ASN A 46 5.06 2.30 -4.57
C ASN A 46 4.23 3.25 -3.70
N PHE A 47 3.79 2.77 -2.54
CA PHE A 47 3.15 3.58 -1.51
C PHE A 47 4.10 3.80 -0.33
N ASP A 48 4.09 5.03 0.18
CA ASP A 48 4.85 5.43 1.37
C ASP A 48 4.12 4.95 2.63
N VAL A 49 2.78 5.05 2.61
CA VAL A 49 1.89 4.68 3.72
C VAL A 49 0.78 3.76 3.19
N ILE A 50 0.43 2.74 3.98
CA ILE A 50 -0.69 1.85 3.70
C ILE A 50 -1.56 1.83 4.96
N ILE A 51 -2.81 2.24 4.81
CA ILE A 51 -3.84 2.19 5.86
C ILE A 51 -4.83 1.11 5.45
N VAL A 52 -5.09 0.18 6.37
CA VAL A 52 -5.97 -0.96 6.16
C VAL A 52 -6.98 -0.96 7.29
N ASP A 53 -8.26 -0.86 6.92
CA ASP A 53 -9.37 -1.02 7.84
C ASP A 53 -9.47 -2.51 8.23
N TRP A 54 -9.10 -2.82 9.47
CA TRP A 54 -9.10 -4.19 9.98
C TRP A 54 -10.46 -4.50 10.62
N ALA A 55 -11.46 -4.79 9.79
CA ALA A 55 -12.80 -5.17 10.23
C ALA A 55 -12.94 -6.69 10.50
N ASP A 56 -11.93 -7.32 11.12
CA ASP A 56 -11.78 -8.78 11.28
C ASP A 56 -11.77 -9.56 9.94
N ASP A 57 -11.42 -8.85 8.87
CA ASP A 57 -11.41 -9.40 7.53
C ASP A 57 -10.05 -10.08 7.22
N PRO A 58 -10.04 -11.37 6.82
CA PRO A 58 -8.79 -12.09 6.54
C PRO A 58 -8.00 -11.47 5.37
N GLU A 59 -8.65 -10.71 4.50
CA GLU A 59 -8.04 -10.09 3.33
C GLU A 59 -7.19 -8.87 3.73
N ALA A 60 -7.57 -8.16 4.80
CA ALA A 60 -6.74 -7.11 5.42
C ALA A 60 -5.38 -7.66 5.88
N GLY A 61 -5.39 -8.86 6.48
CA GLY A 61 -4.19 -9.58 6.90
C GLY A 61 -3.32 -10.03 5.74
N PHE A 62 -3.94 -10.48 4.66
CA PHE A 62 -3.23 -10.86 3.44
C PHE A 62 -2.55 -9.65 2.80
N LEU A 63 -3.27 -8.53 2.63
CA LEU A 63 -2.76 -7.31 2.04
C LEU A 63 -1.51 -6.79 2.77
N LEU A 64 -1.55 -6.74 4.10
CA LEU A 64 -0.41 -6.30 4.92
C LEU A 64 0.80 -7.24 4.80
N LYS A 65 0.58 -8.56 4.75
CA LYS A 65 1.65 -9.53 4.52
C LYS A 65 2.30 -9.32 3.16
N THR A 66 1.50 -9.21 2.10
CA THR A 66 1.98 -8.98 0.73
C THR A 66 2.75 -7.66 0.63
N ALA A 67 2.22 -6.57 1.19
CA ALA A 67 2.89 -5.27 1.20
C ALA A 67 4.27 -5.34 1.90
N ARG A 68 4.35 -6.09 3.02
CA ARG A 68 5.62 -6.30 3.75
C ARG A 68 6.63 -7.10 2.93
N GLU A 69 6.20 -8.18 2.29
CA GLU A 69 7.07 -9.02 1.46
C GLU A 69 7.63 -8.27 0.25
N LEU A 70 6.82 -7.39 -0.36
CA LEU A 70 7.23 -6.54 -1.48
C LEU A 70 8.27 -5.50 -1.08
N LYS A 71 8.12 -4.85 0.10
CA LYS A 71 9.17 -3.98 0.64
C LYS A 71 10.44 -4.78 0.89
N SER A 72 10.34 -5.95 1.52
CA SER A 72 11.51 -6.79 1.81
C SER A 72 12.24 -7.28 0.54
N THR A 73 11.54 -7.40 -0.60
CA THR A 73 12.13 -7.79 -1.89
C THR A 73 12.87 -6.65 -2.58
N LYS A 74 12.39 -5.40 -2.44
CA LYS A 74 13.06 -4.20 -3.01
C LYS A 74 14.36 -3.83 -2.30
N GLU A 75 14.58 -4.33 -1.08
CA GLU A 75 15.78 -4.08 -0.26
C GLU A 75 16.96 -5.01 -0.61
N PHE A 76 16.84 -5.91 -1.60
CA PHE A 76 18.01 -6.61 -2.15
C PHE A 76 18.51 -5.85 -3.40
N PRO A 77 19.42 -4.87 -3.27
CA PRO A 77 20.16 -4.39 -4.43
C PRO A 77 20.95 -5.59 -4.93
N LEU A 78 20.51 -6.14 -6.06
CA LEU A 78 21.32 -7.00 -6.91
C LEU A 78 22.56 -6.15 -7.30
N GLY A 79 23.61 -6.24 -6.48
CA GLY A 79 24.92 -5.73 -6.83
C GLY A 79 25.35 -6.36 -8.16
N PRO A 80 26.12 -5.63 -8.98
CA PRO A 80 26.57 -6.17 -10.25
C PRO A 80 27.32 -7.49 -10.01
N PRO A 81 27.14 -8.50 -10.89
CA PRO A 81 27.83 -9.77 -10.76
C PRO A 81 29.35 -9.53 -10.71
N PRO A 82 30.11 -10.29 -9.90
CA PRO A 82 31.55 -10.15 -9.85
C PRO A 82 32.11 -10.38 -11.26
N GLN A 83 32.76 -9.36 -11.81
CA GLN A 83 33.56 -9.46 -13.02
C GLN A 83 34.64 -10.51 -12.73
N GLN A 84 34.49 -11.73 -13.27
CA GLN A 84 35.55 -12.72 -13.22
C GLN A 84 36.70 -12.21 -14.11
N LEU A 85 37.87 -12.07 -13.48
CA LEU A 85 39.13 -11.65 -14.08
C LEU A 85 39.88 -12.88 -14.62
#